data_AF-A0A792HQL6-F1
#
_entry.id   AF-A0A792HQL6-F1
#
_cell.length_a   1.000
_cell.length_b   1.000
_cell.length_c   1.000
_cell.angle_alpha   90.00
_cell.angle_beta   90.00
_cell.angle_gamma   90.00
#
_symmetry.space_group_name_H-M   'P 1'
#
loop_
_entity.id
_entity.type
_entity.pdbx_description
1 polymer ?
#
loop_
_entity_poly.entity_id
_entity_poly.type
_entity_poly.pdbx_seq_one_letter_code
_entity_poly.pdbx_strand_id
1 'polypeptide(L)'
;AAQPDELVFAALRDGINAACYDGQNFFDTEHPVYPKVDGSGDAQMVSNMFVAKTGSVGAQADYSGPAWYLLDCSRAIKPLIYQDRRKAELVAQTKVDEGRAFTDNEFVFGA
;
A
#
# COMPACT_ATOMS: atom_id res chain seq x y z
N ALA A 1 -5.97 -16.84 4.14
CA ALA A 1 -5.39 -16.42 2.86
C ALA A 1 -6.12 -15.22 2.23
N ALA A 2 -7.38 -14.94 2.57
CA ALA A 2 -8.12 -13.80 1.99
C ALA A 2 -7.53 -12.43 2.34
N GLN A 3 -7.21 -12.18 3.62
CA GLN A 3 -6.78 -10.85 4.07
C GLN A 3 -5.52 -10.30 3.36
N PRO A 4 -4.42 -11.07 3.17
CA PRO A 4 -3.27 -10.58 2.41
C PRO A 4 -3.61 -10.20 0.96
N ASP A 5 -4.42 -11.01 0.29
CA ASP A 5 -4.84 -10.76 -1.09
C ASP A 5 -5.80 -9.56 -1.16
N GLU A 6 -6.75 -9.44 -0.22
CA GLU A 6 -7.65 -8.29 -0.11
C GLU A 6 -6.89 -6.97 0.04
N LEU A 7 -5.86 -6.93 0.91
CA LEU A 7 -5.02 -5.74 1.07
C LEU A 7 -4.24 -5.40 -0.21
N VAL A 8 -3.65 -6.40 -0.86
CA VAL A 8 -2.86 -6.21 -2.09
C VAL A 8 -3.73 -5.71 -3.24
N PHE A 9 -4.89 -6.34 -3.47
CA PHE A 9 -5.76 -5.96 -4.59
C PHE A 9 -6.57 -4.69 -4.30
N ALA A 10 -6.87 -4.38 -3.03
CA ALA A 10 -7.43 -3.08 -2.66
C ALA A 10 -6.44 -1.94 -2.97
N ALA A 11 -5.13 -2.14 -2.74
CA ALA A 11 -4.12 -1.14 -3.08
C ALA A 11 -4.08 -0.83 -4.59
N LEU A 12 -4.29 -1.83 -5.46
CA LEU A 12 -4.41 -1.60 -6.91
C LEU A 12 -5.68 -0.83 -7.29
N ARG A 13 -6.81 -1.13 -6.62
CA ARG A 13 -8.07 -0.44 -6.85
C ARG A 13 -7.98 1.04 -6.43
N ASP A 14 -7.39 1.28 -5.26
CA ASP A 14 -7.33 2.61 -4.63
C ASP A 14 -6.03 3.35 -4.99
N GLY A 15 -5.25 2.82 -5.94
CA GLY A 15 -3.86 3.20 -6.14
C GLY A 15 -3.62 4.66 -6.53
N ILE A 16 -4.63 5.37 -7.04
CA ILE A 16 -4.55 6.80 -7.36
C ILE A 16 -5.22 7.70 -6.30
N ASN A 17 -5.84 7.11 -5.27
CA ASN A 17 -6.67 7.81 -4.29
C ASN A 17 -6.20 7.61 -2.84
N ALA A 18 -5.30 6.65 -2.59
CA ALA A 18 -4.81 6.31 -1.26
C ALA A 18 -3.29 6.48 -1.16
N ALA A 19 -2.87 7.29 -0.19
CA ALA A 19 -1.47 7.51 0.13
C ALA A 19 -0.80 6.23 0.66
N CYS A 20 0.43 6.02 0.24
CA CYS A 20 1.32 4.94 0.62
C CYS A 20 2.26 5.36 1.76
N TYR A 21 3.26 4.52 2.03
CA TYR A 21 4.22 4.73 3.13
C TYR A 21 5.07 6.00 2.98
N ASP A 22 5.23 6.50 1.75
CA ASP A 22 5.96 7.72 1.41
C ASP A 22 5.07 8.96 1.34
N GLY A 23 3.76 8.81 1.59
CA GLY A 23 2.78 9.90 1.55
C GLY A 23 2.19 10.16 0.16
N GLN A 24 2.73 9.57 -0.90
CA GLN A 24 2.22 9.67 -2.27
C GLN A 24 1.21 8.56 -2.55
N ASN A 25 0.34 8.74 -3.56
CA ASN A 25 -0.55 7.67 -3.99
C ASN A 25 0.26 6.47 -4.53
N PHE A 26 -0.30 5.26 -4.51
CA PHE A 26 0.42 4.07 -5.01
C PHE A 26 0.90 4.21 -6.46
N PHE A 27 0.12 4.87 -7.31
CA PHE A 27 0.54 5.32 -8.64
C PHE A 27 0.68 6.83 -8.63
N ASP A 28 1.91 7.30 -8.77
CA ASP A 28 2.26 8.72 -8.73
C ASP A 28 3.49 8.99 -9.62
N THR A 29 3.66 10.26 -10.00
CA THR A 29 4.81 10.72 -10.77
C THR A 29 6.00 11.10 -9.89
N GLU A 30 5.79 11.24 -8.58
CA GLU A 30 6.73 11.88 -7.65
C GLU A 30 7.09 11.01 -6.44
N HIS A 31 7.42 9.74 -6.65
CA HIS A 31 7.89 8.88 -5.56
C HIS A 31 9.35 9.18 -5.18
N PRO A 32 9.65 9.45 -3.90
CA PRO A 32 11.01 9.74 -3.46
C PRO A 32 11.87 8.46 -3.38
N VAL A 33 12.99 8.44 -4.10
CA VAL A 33 14.02 7.40 -3.99
C VAL A 33 15.29 8.01 -3.43
N TYR A 34 15.74 7.48 -2.30
CA TYR A 34 16.97 7.89 -1.64
C TYR A 34 18.16 7.05 -2.11
N PRO A 35 19.35 7.66 -2.30
CA PRO A 35 20.54 6.94 -2.77
C PRO A 35 21.09 5.94 -1.75
N LYS A 36 20.74 6.10 -0.47
CA LYS A 36 21.21 5.25 0.62
C LYS A 36 20.07 4.46 1.24
N VAL A 37 20.39 3.25 1.70
CA VAL A 37 19.44 2.31 2.31
C VAL A 37 18.85 2.79 3.64
N ASP A 38 19.50 3.76 4.29
CA ASP A 38 19.05 4.39 5.53
C ASP A 38 18.05 5.54 5.29
N GLY A 39 17.72 5.84 4.04
CA GLY A 39 16.84 6.94 3.65
C GLY A 39 17.52 8.32 3.66
N SER A 40 18.86 8.40 3.71
CA SER A 40 19.59 9.66 3.68
C SER A 40 20.10 10.04 2.27
N GLY A 41 20.41 11.33 2.09
CA GLY A 41 20.78 11.93 0.81
C GLY A 41 19.62 12.68 0.14
N ASP A 42 19.89 13.37 -0.97
CA ASP A 42 18.87 14.11 -1.71
C ASP A 42 17.98 13.14 -2.49
N ALA A 43 16.69 13.15 -2.17
CA ALA A 43 15.71 12.30 -2.83
C ALA A 43 15.64 12.62 -4.33
N GLN A 44 15.63 11.58 -5.17
CA GLN A 44 15.29 11.68 -6.57
C GLN A 44 13.85 11.21 -6.76
N MET A 45 13.04 12.02 -7.44
CA MET A 45 11.65 11.66 -7.72
C MET A 45 11.58 10.73 -8.93
N VAL A 46 10.83 9.64 -8.80
CA VAL A 46 10.60 8.68 -9.86
C VAL A 46 9.10 8.47 -10.07
N SER A 47 8.74 8.17 -11.31
CA SER A 47 7.36 7.94 -11.71
C SER A 47 7.09 6.44 -11.89
N ASN A 48 5.96 5.98 -11.39
CA ASN A 48 5.37 4.68 -11.74
C ASN A 48 3.97 4.85 -12.39
N MET A 49 3.57 6.08 -12.72
CA MET A 49 2.31 6.39 -13.37
C MET A 49 2.34 6.04 -14.85
N PHE A 50 1.27 5.42 -15.33
CA PHE A 50 1.09 5.16 -16.76
C PHE A 50 0.71 6.44 -17.51
N VAL A 51 1.40 6.71 -18.62
CA VAL A 51 1.07 7.79 -19.57
C VAL A 51 0.74 7.20 -20.94
N ALA A 52 -0.38 7.61 -21.52
CA ALA A 52 -0.86 7.12 -22.80
C ALA A 52 0.02 7.68 -23.93
N LYS A 53 0.51 6.81 -24.83
CA LYS A 53 1.20 7.25 -26.06
C LYS A 53 0.17 7.71 -27.09
N THR A 54 0.34 8.90 -27.64
CA THR A 54 -0.60 9.49 -28.60
C THR A 54 0.08 9.82 -29.92
N GLY A 55 -0.48 9.37 -31.05
CA GLY A 55 -0.26 9.88 -32.43
C GLY A 55 1.14 9.85 -33.04
N SER A 56 2.16 10.40 -32.38
CA SER A 56 3.53 10.56 -32.87
C SER A 56 4.54 9.94 -31.91
N VAL A 57 5.73 9.61 -32.43
CA VAL A 57 6.82 9.04 -31.62
C VAL A 57 7.18 10.03 -30.50
N GLY A 58 7.02 9.60 -29.24
CA GLY A 58 7.34 10.39 -28.05
C GLY A 58 6.22 11.29 -27.52
N ALA A 59 5.08 11.40 -28.21
CA ALA A 59 3.94 12.14 -27.68
C ALA A 59 3.19 11.31 -26.62
N GLN A 60 2.98 11.93 -25.47
CA GLN A 60 2.34 11.34 -24.29
C GLN A 60 1.18 12.24 -23.83
N ALA A 61 0.14 11.62 -23.28
CA ALA A 61 -0.97 12.30 -22.63
C ALA A 61 -1.39 11.52 -21.39
N ASP A 62 -2.04 12.20 -20.45
CA ASP A 62 -2.60 11.56 -19.27
C ASP A 62 -3.69 10.57 -19.67
N TYR A 63 -3.68 9.39 -19.06
CA TYR A 63 -4.70 8.38 -19.29
C TYR A 63 -5.94 8.69 -18.45
N SER A 64 -7.09 8.91 -19.11
CA SER A 64 -8.37 9.23 -18.44
C SER A 64 -9.39 8.08 -18.46
N GLY A 65 -8.98 6.88 -18.84
CA GLY A 65 -9.84 5.69 -18.87
C GLY A 65 -9.84 4.88 -17.58
N PRO A 66 -10.66 3.83 -17.48
CA PRO A 66 -10.60 2.89 -16.36
C PRO A 66 -9.25 2.18 -16.33
N ALA A 67 -8.62 2.09 -15.15
CA ALA A 67 -7.39 1.34 -14.98
C ALA A 67 -7.61 -0.16 -15.25
N TRP A 68 -6.68 -0.76 -15.98
CA TRP A 68 -6.61 -2.21 -16.20
C TRP A 68 -5.19 -2.68 -15.92
N TYR A 69 -5.06 -3.89 -15.38
CA TYR A 69 -3.79 -4.48 -14.99
C TYR A 69 -3.64 -5.84 -15.67
N LEU A 70 -2.51 -6.07 -16.33
CA LEU A 70 -2.12 -7.38 -16.84
C LEU A 70 -1.08 -8.00 -15.92
N LEU A 71 -1.41 -9.14 -15.31
CA LEU A 71 -0.56 -9.83 -14.36
C LEU A 71 -0.13 -11.18 -14.95
N ASP A 72 1.18 -11.39 -15.08
CA ASP A 72 1.73 -12.71 -15.36
C ASP A 72 1.85 -13.51 -14.06
N CYS A 73 0.93 -14.45 -13.86
CA CYS A 73 0.88 -15.34 -12.70
C CYS A 73 1.45 -16.74 -12.99
N SER A 74 2.18 -16.92 -14.10
CA SER A 74 2.75 -18.24 -14.47
C SER A 74 3.96 -18.65 -13.63
N ARG A 75 4.62 -17.67 -13.00
CA ARG A 75 5.86 -17.86 -12.22
C ARG A 75 5.54 -18.09 -10.74
N ALA A 76 6.47 -18.74 -10.03
CA ALA A 76 6.35 -19.01 -8.60
C ALA A 76 6.28 -17.73 -7.75
N ILE A 77 6.98 -16.68 -8.16
CA ILE A 77 6.90 -15.36 -7.53
C ILE A 77 5.81 -14.57 -8.23
N LYS A 78 4.76 -14.21 -7.47
CA LYS A 78 3.68 -13.37 -7.96
C LYS A 78 4.17 -11.93 -8.21
N PRO A 79 3.60 -11.21 -9.20
CA PRO A 79 3.96 -9.81 -9.46
C PRO A 79 3.71 -8.87 -8.27
N LEU A 80 2.72 -9.21 -7.44
CA LEU A 80 2.38 -8.48 -6.23
C LEU A 80 2.49 -9.42 -5.04
N ILE A 81 3.16 -8.95 -3.99
CA ILE A 81 3.46 -9.72 -2.80
C ILE A 81 3.04 -8.92 -1.59
N TYR A 82 2.28 -9.55 -0.71
CA TYR A 82 1.98 -8.97 0.59
C TYR A 82 3.26 -8.92 1.43
N GLN A 83 3.65 -7.72 1.86
CA GLN A 83 4.80 -7.52 2.74
C GLN A 83 4.30 -7.35 4.18
N ASP A 84 4.50 -8.37 5.01
CA ASP A 84 4.26 -8.26 6.44
C ASP A 84 5.37 -7.43 7.10
N ARG A 85 5.06 -6.18 7.45
CA ARG A 85 6.00 -5.27 8.15
C ARG A 85 5.88 -5.34 9.67
N ARG A 86 4.71 -5.71 10.18
CA ARG A 86 4.43 -5.85 11.61
C ARG A 86 3.35 -6.91 11.79
N LYS A 87 3.68 -7.96 12.54
CA LYS A 87 2.72 -9.00 12.89
C LYS A 87 1.58 -8.41 13.72
N ALA A 88 0.35 -8.85 13.46
CA ALA A 88 -0.78 -8.54 14.31
C ALA A 88 -0.51 -9.02 15.73
N GLU A 89 -0.64 -8.12 16.70
CA GLU A 89 -0.49 -8.43 18.12
C GLU A 89 -1.83 -8.23 18.78
N LEU A 90 -2.58 -9.32 18.94
CA LEU A 90 -3.88 -9.24 19.61
C LEU A 90 -3.67 -9.03 21.10
N VAL A 91 -3.97 -7.82 21.57
CA VAL A 91 -3.86 -7.45 22.99
C VAL A 91 -5.26 -7.47 23.59
N ALA A 92 -5.43 -8.12 24.74
CA ALA A 92 -6.70 -8.22 25.41
C ALA A 92 -6.62 -7.66 26.84
N GLN A 93 -7.49 -6.70 27.16
CA GLN A 93 -7.66 -6.20 28.51
C GLN A 93 -8.82 -6.95 29.19
N THR A 94 -8.50 -8.14 29.69
CA THR A 94 -9.47 -9.08 30.29
C THR A 94 -9.36 -9.21 31.81
N LYS A 95 -8.46 -8.44 32.42
CA LYS A 95 -8.25 -8.46 33.86
C LYS A 95 -9.41 -7.74 34.55
N VAL A 96 -10.20 -8.48 35.34
CA VAL A 96 -11.47 -8.00 35.93
C VAL A 96 -11.30 -6.92 36.99
N ASP A 97 -10.12 -6.82 37.61
CA ASP A 97 -9.79 -5.87 38.66
C ASP A 97 -9.15 -4.57 38.14
N GLU A 98 -8.99 -4.41 36.82
CA GLU A 98 -8.31 -3.25 36.22
C GLU A 98 -9.03 -2.71 34.97
N GLY A 99 -8.88 -1.41 34.74
CA GLY A 99 -9.35 -0.71 33.53
C GLY A 99 -10.84 -0.83 33.26
N ARG A 100 -11.20 -0.93 31.97
CA ARG A 100 -12.59 -0.95 31.47
C ARG A 100 -13.42 -2.12 32.00
N ALA A 101 -12.78 -3.25 32.31
CA ALA A 101 -13.46 -4.39 32.88
C ALA A 101 -13.93 -4.12 34.32
N PHE A 102 -13.17 -3.33 35.09
CA PHE A 102 -13.55 -2.95 36.45
C PHE A 102 -14.52 -1.76 36.49
N THR A 103 -14.30 -0.72 35.66
CA THR A 103 -15.12 0.51 35.73
C THR A 103 -16.43 0.41 34.98
N ASP A 104 -16.40 -0.21 33.79
CA ASP A 104 -17.51 -0.16 32.81
C ASP A 104 -18.10 -1.55 32.55
N ASN A 105 -17.56 -2.59 33.18
CA ASN A 105 -17.91 -4.00 32.96
C ASN A 105 -17.77 -4.44 31.49
N GLU A 106 -16.75 -3.92 30.80
CA GLU A 106 -16.44 -4.20 29.39
C GLU A 106 -15.05 -4.83 29.23
N PHE A 107 -14.95 -5.89 28.43
CA PHE A 107 -13.67 -6.42 27.97
C PHE A 107 -13.28 -5.81 26.62
N VAL A 108 -12.07 -5.26 26.56
CA VAL A 108 -11.56 -4.58 25.37
C VAL A 108 -10.49 -5.43 24.71
N PHE A 109 -10.58 -5.52 23.38
CA PHE A 109 -9.62 -6.20 22.54
C PHE A 109 -9.03 -5.18 21.56
N GLY A 110 -7.70 -5.20 21.42
CA GLY A 110 -6.94 -4.37 20.50
C GLY A 110 -6.05 -5.23 19.59
N ALA A 111 -5.50 -4.61 18.56
CA ALA A 111 -4.59 -5.22 17.59
C ALA A 111 -3.48 -4.23 17.19
#